data_AF-A0A6G2VMY3-F1
#
_entry.id   AF-A0A6G2VMY3-F1
#
_cell.length_a   1.000
_cell.length_b   1.000
_cell.length_c   1.000
_cell.angle_alpha   90.00
_cell.angle_beta   90.00
_cell.angle_gamma   90.00
#
_symmetry.space_group_name_H-M   'P 1'
#
loop_
_entity.id
_entity.type
_entity.pdbx_description
1 polymer ?
#
loop_
_entity_poly.entity_id
_entity_poly.type
_entity_poly.pdbx_seq_one_letter_code
_entity_poly.pdbx_strand_id
1 'polypeptide(L)'
;EGRHEQLWRALGAEPMVHEGVAGTRFTVWAPNARGVRVAGDFTYWDGTQYPMRSLGASGVWELFLPGIGEGTRYKFEITSRHGHRFLKADPMARCAEVPPDTASVVTSSRYEWGDGEWMAHRGDTPVHQAPFSVYEVHLPSWWPGLSYRRLADELPAYAKEMGFTHIELMPVAGHPFSGSWGYQVTSYYAPTPRLGSPDDLRYFVDACHRAGLGVIMDWVPAHFPKDDWALARFDGDPLYEPGNASRAEHPDWGTYEFDYGRTEVRNFLVANAVYWCEEFHIDGLRVDAVASMLYLDYSRDSGQWEPNVFGGRENLDAVAFLQEMNATVYRRCPG
;
A
#
# COMPACT_ATOMS: atom_id res chain seq x y z
N GLU A 1 16.95 -10.35 -0.31
CA GLU A 1 16.67 -11.03 0.98
C GLU A 1 15.25 -10.81 1.51
N GLY A 2 14.57 -9.70 1.15
CA GLY A 2 13.15 -9.50 1.47
C GLY A 2 12.86 -9.19 2.93
N ARG A 3 13.81 -8.55 3.62
CA ARG A 3 13.73 -8.20 5.04
C ARG A 3 13.94 -6.69 5.28
N HIS A 4 13.72 -5.87 4.27
CA HIS A 4 13.91 -4.43 4.40
C HIS A 4 12.64 -3.81 4.99
N GLU A 5 12.57 -3.80 6.32
CA GLU A 5 11.38 -3.42 7.09
C GLU A 5 10.90 -1.99 6.85
N GLN A 6 11.77 -1.08 6.40
CA GLN A 6 11.41 0.29 5.99
C GLN A 6 11.56 0.51 4.48
N LEU A 7 11.05 -0.42 3.67
CA LEU A 7 11.24 -0.43 2.21
C LEU A 7 10.84 0.89 1.55
N TRP A 8 9.83 1.58 2.08
CA TRP A 8 9.36 2.89 1.59
C TRP A 8 10.42 3.98 1.65
N ARG A 9 11.47 3.85 2.48
CA ARG A 9 12.60 4.80 2.50
C ARG A 9 13.62 4.53 1.39
N ALA A 10 13.65 3.31 0.85
CA ALA A 10 14.58 2.89 -0.18
C ALA A 10 13.99 2.98 -1.59
N LEU A 11 12.70 2.70 -1.75
CA LEU A 11 11.98 2.73 -3.03
C LEU A 11 10.97 3.88 -3.10
N GLY A 12 10.51 4.18 -4.32
CA GLY A 12 9.56 5.25 -4.64
C GLY A 12 10.23 6.60 -4.93
N ALA A 13 9.44 7.67 -4.81
CA ALA A 13 9.89 9.05 -4.93
C ALA A 13 10.21 9.69 -3.56
N GLU A 14 11.44 10.16 -3.39
CA GLU A 14 11.93 10.82 -2.17
C GLU A 14 12.51 12.20 -2.52
N PRO A 15 11.85 13.31 -2.12
CA PRO A 15 12.45 14.63 -2.16
C PRO A 15 13.71 14.67 -1.29
N MET A 16 14.85 15.07 -1.84
CA MET A 16 16.11 15.10 -1.12
C MET A 16 17.10 16.12 -1.69
N VAL A 17 18.17 16.39 -0.94
CA VAL A 17 19.35 17.13 -1.43
C VAL A 17 20.44 16.12 -1.79
N HIS A 18 20.90 16.14 -3.03
CA HIS A 18 21.99 15.32 -3.53
C HIS A 18 23.11 16.23 -4.03
N GLU A 19 24.32 16.08 -3.48
CA GLU A 19 25.50 16.90 -3.81
C GLU A 19 25.23 18.42 -3.80
N GLY A 20 24.43 18.88 -2.83
CA GLY A 20 24.06 20.29 -2.67
C GLY A 20 22.92 20.78 -3.56
N VAL A 21 22.32 19.91 -4.36
CA VAL A 21 21.20 20.26 -5.26
C VAL A 21 19.91 19.61 -4.76
N ALA A 22 18.86 20.41 -4.60
CA ALA A 22 17.52 19.92 -4.26
C ALA A 22 16.84 19.26 -5.48
N GLY A 23 16.17 18.14 -5.25
CA GLY A 23 15.45 17.40 -6.28
C GLY A 23 14.72 16.21 -5.69
N THR A 24 14.38 15.24 -6.54
CA THR A 24 13.71 14.00 -6.12
C THR A 24 14.47 12.79 -6.64
N ARG A 25 14.72 11.82 -5.75
CA ARG A 25 15.19 10.48 -6.12
C ARG A 25 13.99 9.61 -6.44
N PHE A 26 14.01 8.97 -7.60
CA PHE A 26 13.06 7.97 -8.04
C PHE A 26 13.72 6.60 -8.03
N THR A 27 13.02 5.60 -7.51
CA THR A 27 13.51 4.24 -7.37
C THR A 27 12.38 3.24 -7.57
N VAL A 28 12.54 2.25 -8.45
CA VAL A 28 11.47 1.27 -8.75
C VAL A 28 12.06 -0.10 -9.05
N TRP A 29 11.37 -1.15 -8.60
CA TRP A 29 11.72 -2.54 -8.89
C TRP A 29 11.02 -3.03 -10.16
N ALA A 30 11.80 -3.35 -11.19
CA ALA A 30 11.32 -3.81 -12.50
C ALA A 30 12.40 -4.70 -13.15
N PRO A 31 12.65 -5.90 -12.62
CA PRO A 31 13.80 -6.73 -12.97
C PRO A 31 13.80 -7.22 -14.43
N ASN A 32 12.64 -7.41 -15.04
CA ASN A 32 12.52 -7.89 -16.43
C ASN A 32 12.45 -6.74 -17.43
N ALA A 33 12.39 -5.48 -16.98
CA ALA A 33 12.34 -4.33 -17.87
C ALA A 33 13.64 -4.22 -18.66
N ARG A 34 13.52 -3.89 -19.95
CA ARG A 34 14.66 -3.51 -20.80
C ARG A 34 15.10 -2.07 -20.51
N GLY A 35 14.18 -1.23 -20.06
CA GLY A 35 14.45 0.17 -19.72
C GLY A 35 13.31 0.76 -18.92
N VAL A 36 13.66 1.65 -17.99
CA VAL A 36 12.70 2.43 -17.22
C VAL A 36 13.07 3.91 -17.36
N ARG A 37 12.06 4.77 -17.45
CA ARG A 37 12.19 6.23 -17.50
C ARG A 37 11.18 6.87 -16.56
N VAL A 38 11.43 8.11 -16.17
CA VAL A 38 10.46 8.93 -15.44
C VAL A 38 9.74 9.86 -16.42
N ALA A 39 8.42 9.80 -16.44
CA ALA A 39 7.56 10.68 -17.22
C ALA A 39 6.61 11.44 -16.28
N GLY A 40 6.29 12.69 -16.59
CA GLY A 40 5.38 13.49 -15.78
C GLY A 40 5.02 14.80 -16.46
N ASP A 41 4.42 15.72 -15.71
CA ASP A 41 4.05 17.05 -16.24
C ASP A 41 5.26 17.77 -16.87
N PHE A 42 6.42 17.68 -16.22
CA PHE A 42 7.68 18.29 -16.65
C PHE A 42 8.29 17.69 -17.92
N THR A 43 7.73 16.58 -18.41
CA THR A 43 8.12 15.96 -19.69
C THR A 43 6.98 15.90 -20.71
N TYR A 44 5.83 16.49 -20.41
CA TYR A 44 4.60 16.29 -21.19
C TYR A 44 4.28 14.80 -21.38
N TRP A 45 4.54 13.99 -20.35
CA TRP A 45 4.32 12.55 -20.33
C TRP A 45 5.15 11.72 -21.32
N ASP A 46 6.25 12.26 -21.87
CA ASP A 46 7.26 11.51 -22.64
C ASP A 46 8.55 11.33 -21.81
N GLY A 47 8.83 10.10 -21.37
CA GLY A 47 9.98 9.81 -20.51
C GLY A 47 11.36 9.85 -21.19
N THR A 48 11.44 10.16 -22.49
CA THR A 48 12.68 10.02 -23.28
C THR A 48 13.86 10.83 -22.73
N GLN A 49 13.60 11.96 -22.08
CA GLN A 49 14.64 12.81 -21.49
C GLN A 49 15.26 12.24 -20.20
N TYR A 50 14.57 11.33 -19.51
CA TYR A 50 14.94 10.89 -18.16
C TYR A 50 14.99 9.37 -18.02
N PRO A 51 15.94 8.69 -18.70
CA PRO A 51 16.20 7.27 -18.49
C PRO A 51 16.78 7.01 -17.10
N MET A 52 16.29 5.96 -16.45
CA MET A 52 16.78 5.51 -15.15
C MET A 52 17.97 4.55 -15.32
N ARG A 53 18.87 4.55 -14.33
CA ARG A 53 20.01 3.63 -14.24
C ARG A 53 19.57 2.31 -13.60
N SER A 54 19.87 1.18 -14.25
CA SER A 54 19.71 -0.13 -13.63
C SER A 54 20.83 -0.39 -12.62
N LEU A 55 20.47 -0.89 -11.43
CA LEU A 55 21.40 -1.34 -10.38
C LEU A 55 21.79 -2.82 -10.54
N GLY A 56 21.67 -3.36 -11.76
CA GLY A 56 22.12 -4.70 -12.10
C GLY A 56 21.20 -5.80 -11.54
N ALA A 57 21.79 -6.79 -10.88
CA ALA A 57 21.10 -8.01 -10.46
C ALA A 57 19.97 -7.78 -9.43
N SER A 58 19.89 -6.60 -8.80
CA SER A 58 18.78 -6.24 -7.91
C SER A 58 17.46 -6.04 -8.66
N GLY A 59 17.51 -5.75 -9.97
CA GLY A 59 16.33 -5.36 -10.75
C GLY A 59 15.75 -3.99 -10.37
N VAL A 60 16.45 -3.22 -9.52
CA VAL A 60 16.05 -1.87 -9.14
C VAL A 60 16.61 -0.86 -10.14
N TRP A 61 15.77 0.10 -10.51
CA TRP A 61 16.10 1.24 -11.35
C TRP A 61 16.08 2.50 -10.50
N GLU A 62 17.04 3.40 -10.72
CA GLU A 62 17.11 4.66 -9.98
C GLU A 62 17.43 5.87 -10.87
N LEU A 63 16.99 7.04 -10.42
CA LEU A 63 17.32 8.33 -11.02
C LEU A 63 17.14 9.46 -10.01
N PHE A 64 18.06 10.41 -9.97
CA PHE A 64 17.86 11.68 -9.25
C PHE A 64 17.57 12.78 -10.27
N LEU A 65 16.46 13.51 -10.08
CA LEU A 65 16.09 14.65 -10.92
C LEU A 65 16.16 15.96 -10.12
N PRO A 66 17.12 16.85 -10.43
CA PRO A 66 17.20 18.19 -9.86
C PRO A 66 15.93 19.01 -10.11
N GLY A 67 15.55 19.84 -9.14
CA GLY A 67 14.43 20.79 -9.29
C GLY A 67 13.03 20.18 -9.28
N ILE A 68 12.91 18.84 -9.26
CA ILE A 68 11.63 18.16 -9.06
C ILE A 68 11.32 18.10 -7.57
N GLY A 69 10.16 18.62 -7.18
CA GLY A 69 9.72 18.73 -5.79
C GLY A 69 8.29 18.26 -5.55
N GLU A 70 7.83 18.46 -4.32
CA GLU A 70 6.47 18.12 -3.86
C GLU A 70 5.38 18.65 -4.82
N GLY A 71 4.32 17.86 -5.01
CA GLY A 71 3.21 18.16 -5.93
C GLY A 71 3.46 17.74 -7.37
N THR A 72 4.69 17.37 -7.74
CA THR A 72 4.98 16.93 -9.12
C THR A 72 4.31 15.58 -9.40
N ARG A 73 3.54 15.51 -10.48
CA ARG A 73 2.92 14.28 -10.97
C ARG A 73 3.85 13.52 -11.88
N TYR A 74 3.91 12.20 -11.69
CA TYR A 74 4.79 11.34 -12.46
C TYR A 74 4.27 9.90 -12.57
N LYS A 75 4.83 9.18 -13.53
CA LYS A 75 4.71 7.74 -13.74
C LYS A 75 6.05 7.18 -14.22
N PHE A 76 6.21 5.87 -14.12
CA PHE A 76 7.31 5.16 -14.75
C PHE A 76 6.91 4.74 -16.16
N GLU A 77 7.66 5.18 -17.17
CA GLU A 77 7.59 4.64 -18.53
C GLU A 77 8.48 3.40 -18.59
N ILE A 78 7.87 2.22 -18.69
CA ILE A 78 8.57 0.93 -18.69
C ILE A 78 8.57 0.37 -20.10
N THR A 79 9.74 -0.07 -20.57
CA THR A 79 9.89 -0.87 -21.77
C THR A 79 10.13 -2.32 -21.37
N SER A 80 9.20 -3.22 -21.69
CA SER A 80 9.31 -4.64 -21.36
C SER A 80 10.41 -5.34 -22.18
N ARG A 81 10.77 -6.57 -21.77
CA ARG A 81 11.69 -7.41 -22.57
C ARG A 81 11.16 -7.72 -23.98
N HIS A 82 9.84 -7.62 -24.17
CA HIS A 82 9.14 -7.85 -25.45
C HIS A 82 9.08 -6.59 -26.32
N GLY A 83 9.61 -5.45 -25.85
CA GLY A 83 9.71 -4.21 -26.61
C GLY A 83 8.49 -3.29 -26.51
N HIS A 84 7.43 -3.70 -25.83
CA HIS A 84 6.27 -2.85 -25.55
C HIS A 84 6.60 -1.80 -24.50
N ARG A 85 6.02 -0.61 -24.66
CA ARG A 85 6.21 0.52 -23.76
C ARG A 85 4.86 0.97 -23.20
N PHE A 86 4.80 1.21 -21.90
CA PHE A 86 3.60 1.62 -21.19
C PHE A 86 3.95 2.42 -19.93
N LEU A 87 2.96 3.12 -19.38
CA LEU A 87 3.10 3.93 -18.16
C LEU A 87 2.53 3.19 -16.95
N LYS A 88 3.28 3.20 -15.85
CA LYS A 88 2.87 2.64 -14.56
C LYS A 88 2.88 3.72 -13.47
N ALA A 89 1.87 3.71 -12.61
CA ALA A 89 1.95 4.38 -11.32
C ALA A 89 3.08 3.75 -10.48
N ASP A 90 3.68 4.54 -9.59
CA ASP A 90 4.69 4.04 -8.65
C ASP A 90 4.04 3.10 -7.62
N PRO A 91 4.46 1.81 -7.53
CA PRO A 91 4.01 0.90 -6.48
C PRO A 91 4.22 1.44 -5.06
N MET A 92 5.22 2.31 -4.88
CA MET A 92 5.64 2.91 -3.62
C MET A 92 5.18 4.38 -3.49
N ALA A 93 4.21 4.79 -4.30
CA ALA A 93 3.64 6.13 -4.22
C ALA A 93 3.10 6.41 -2.82
N ARG A 94 3.48 7.56 -2.24
CA ARG A 94 2.97 8.04 -0.95
C ARG A 94 1.81 9.04 -1.09
N CYS A 95 1.58 9.49 -2.31
CA CYS A 95 0.44 10.31 -2.72
C CYS A 95 0.10 9.97 -4.18
N ALA A 96 -1.17 10.05 -4.54
CA ALA A 96 -1.68 9.74 -5.88
C ALA A 96 -2.73 10.78 -6.30
N GLU A 97 -2.99 10.89 -7.60
CA GLU A 97 -4.08 11.72 -8.12
C GLU A 97 -5.46 11.17 -7.74
N VAL A 98 -6.46 12.05 -7.69
CA VAL A 98 -7.85 11.65 -7.48
C VAL A 98 -8.34 10.86 -8.71
N PRO A 99 -8.86 9.63 -8.54
CA PRO A 99 -9.41 8.87 -9.67
C PRO A 99 -10.51 9.67 -10.42
N PRO A 100 -10.59 9.58 -11.75
CA PRO A 100 -10.01 8.53 -12.60
C PRO A 100 -8.55 8.78 -13.03
N ASP A 101 -7.93 9.87 -12.59
CA ASP A 101 -6.51 10.09 -12.84
C ASP A 101 -5.65 9.09 -12.05
N THR A 102 -4.44 8.84 -12.54
CA THR A 102 -3.67 7.63 -12.16
C THR A 102 -2.18 7.92 -11.93
N ALA A 103 -1.74 9.18 -11.98
CA ALA A 103 -0.35 9.48 -11.67
C ALA A 103 -0.07 9.40 -10.18
N SER A 104 1.17 9.06 -9.88
CA SER A 104 1.73 9.24 -8.55
C SER A 104 2.15 10.69 -8.37
N VAL A 105 2.13 11.18 -7.13
CA VAL A 105 2.49 12.55 -6.78
C VAL A 105 3.68 12.53 -5.83
N VAL A 106 4.73 13.27 -6.18
CA VAL A 106 5.88 13.49 -5.28
C VAL A 106 5.37 14.20 -4.02
N THR A 107 5.67 13.65 -2.85
CA THR A 107 5.23 14.22 -1.57
C THR A 107 6.28 14.00 -0.49
N SER A 108 6.25 14.84 0.54
CA SER A 108 6.97 14.67 1.79
C SER A 108 6.06 15.11 2.93
N SER A 109 6.03 14.35 4.02
CA SER A 109 5.23 14.72 5.19
C SER A 109 5.97 15.77 6.00
N ARG A 110 5.22 16.76 6.51
CA ARG A 110 5.70 17.70 7.53
C ARG A 110 4.78 17.68 8.76
N TYR A 111 3.97 16.64 8.88
CA TYR A 111 3.00 16.51 9.96
C TYR A 111 3.70 16.33 11.31
N GLU A 112 3.34 17.17 12.28
CA GLU A 112 3.78 17.05 13.68
C GLU A 112 2.63 16.44 14.49
N TRP A 113 2.87 15.26 15.07
CA TRP A 113 1.88 14.51 15.83
C TRP A 113 1.63 15.10 17.22
N GLY A 114 0.37 15.10 17.64
CA GLY A 114 -0.09 15.51 18.98
C GLY A 114 -0.51 14.35 19.90
N ASP A 115 -0.18 13.10 19.56
CA ASP A 115 -0.68 11.87 20.18
C ASP A 115 0.36 11.13 21.05
N GLY A 116 1.43 11.83 21.47
CA GLY A 116 2.55 11.20 22.17
C GLY A 116 2.16 10.42 23.45
N GLU A 117 1.14 10.89 24.18
CA GLU A 117 0.60 10.15 25.35
C GLU A 117 -0.06 8.83 24.93
N TRP A 118 -0.88 8.83 23.88
CA TRP A 118 -1.48 7.60 23.34
C TRP A 118 -0.42 6.60 22.93
N MET A 119 0.54 7.03 22.11
CA MET A 119 1.60 6.16 21.58
C MET A 119 2.49 5.57 22.68
N ALA A 120 2.70 6.30 23.78
CA ALA A 120 3.44 5.80 24.93
C ALA A 120 2.68 4.73 25.73
N HIS A 121 1.35 4.78 25.74
CA HIS A 121 0.50 3.96 26.63
C HIS A 121 -0.35 2.90 25.92
N ARG A 122 -0.44 2.90 24.58
CA ARG A 122 -1.29 1.95 23.83
C ARG A 122 -0.96 0.48 24.10
N GLY A 123 0.28 0.17 24.49
CA GLY A 123 0.73 -1.18 24.84
C GLY A 123 0.74 -1.53 26.34
N ASP A 124 0.24 -0.65 27.21
CA ASP A 124 0.29 -0.88 28.67
C ASP A 124 -0.60 -2.05 29.11
N THR A 125 -1.77 -2.19 28.50
CA THR A 125 -2.69 -3.31 28.74
C THR A 125 -2.72 -4.20 27.50
N PRO A 126 -2.47 -5.50 27.62
CA PRO A 126 -2.61 -6.42 26.50
C PRO A 126 -4.03 -6.33 25.91
N VAL A 127 -4.14 -6.12 24.59
CA VAL A 127 -5.41 -5.87 23.90
C VAL A 127 -6.50 -6.90 24.23
N HIS A 128 -6.14 -8.18 24.36
CA HIS A 128 -7.08 -9.27 24.71
C HIS A 128 -7.66 -9.20 26.14
N GLN A 129 -7.17 -8.27 26.97
CA GLN A 129 -7.63 -8.02 28.34
C GLN A 129 -8.30 -6.63 28.46
N ALA A 130 -8.14 -5.77 27.46
CA ALA A 130 -8.74 -4.44 27.42
C ALA A 130 -10.18 -4.48 26.93
N PRO A 131 -11.03 -3.49 27.28
CA PRO A 131 -12.31 -3.28 26.63
C PRO A 131 -12.12 -3.09 25.12
N PHE A 132 -12.87 -3.82 24.30
CA PHE A 132 -12.73 -3.80 22.84
C PHE A 132 -14.10 -3.73 22.18
N SER A 133 -14.54 -2.52 21.90
CA SER A 133 -15.77 -2.19 21.16
C SER A 133 -15.42 -1.29 19.98
N VAL A 134 -15.73 -1.78 18.77
CA VAL A 134 -15.27 -1.20 17.50
C VAL A 134 -16.46 -0.62 16.73
N TYR A 135 -16.29 0.59 16.20
CA TYR A 135 -17.20 1.21 15.25
C TYR A 135 -16.60 1.13 13.84
N GLU A 136 -17.12 0.24 13.00
CA GLU A 136 -16.67 0.07 11.60
C GLU A 136 -17.25 1.17 10.70
N VAL A 137 -16.41 1.81 9.89
CA VAL A 137 -16.77 3.01 9.12
C VAL A 137 -16.19 2.97 7.70
N HIS A 138 -17.07 3.12 6.72
CA HIS A 138 -16.69 3.56 5.37
C HIS A 138 -16.63 5.09 5.32
N LEU A 139 -15.42 5.67 5.42
CA LEU A 139 -15.24 7.12 5.54
C LEU A 139 -16.00 7.94 4.45
N PRO A 140 -15.96 7.57 3.16
CA PRO A 140 -16.64 8.35 2.13
C PRO A 140 -18.17 8.36 2.22
N SER A 141 -18.79 7.37 2.88
CA SER A 141 -20.26 7.26 2.97
C SER A 141 -20.83 7.44 4.36
N TRP A 142 -20.00 7.53 5.41
CA TRP A 142 -20.46 7.83 6.77
C TRP A 142 -21.22 9.15 6.80
N TRP A 143 -20.58 10.20 6.27
CA TRP A 143 -21.24 11.44 5.89
C TRP A 143 -20.68 11.90 4.54
N PRO A 144 -21.44 11.73 3.45
CA PRO A 144 -20.96 12.05 2.11
C PRO A 144 -20.47 13.49 1.96
N GLY A 145 -19.29 13.66 1.34
CA GLY A 145 -18.69 14.96 1.03
C GLY A 145 -17.71 15.49 2.08
N LEU A 146 -17.46 14.76 3.17
CA LEU A 146 -16.45 15.16 4.15
C LEU A 146 -15.03 14.77 3.72
N SER A 147 -14.07 15.68 3.95
CA SER A 147 -12.63 15.39 3.88
C SER A 147 -12.15 14.76 5.19
N TYR A 148 -10.92 14.22 5.21
CA TYR A 148 -10.30 13.72 6.44
C TYR A 148 -10.30 14.78 7.56
N ARG A 149 -10.05 16.05 7.24
CA ARG A 149 -10.10 17.14 8.22
C ARG A 149 -11.48 17.33 8.84
N ARG A 150 -12.54 17.28 8.02
CA ARG A 150 -13.91 17.42 8.52
C ARG A 150 -14.36 16.17 9.28
N LEU A 151 -13.92 14.99 8.87
CA LEU A 151 -14.14 13.75 9.61
C LEU A 151 -13.46 13.81 10.99
N ALA A 152 -12.26 14.38 11.08
CA ALA A 152 -11.53 14.52 12.33
C ALA A 152 -12.24 15.43 13.36
N ASP A 153 -13.04 16.39 12.89
CA ASP A 153 -13.83 17.29 13.74
C ASP A 153 -15.05 16.57 14.37
N GLU A 154 -15.63 15.58 13.67
CA GLU A 154 -16.97 15.04 13.97
C GLU A 154 -16.92 13.57 14.44
N LEU A 155 -16.23 12.70 13.70
CA LEU A 155 -16.30 11.25 13.88
C LEU A 155 -15.70 10.79 15.23
N PRO A 156 -14.54 11.28 15.69
CA PRO A 156 -14.00 10.89 16.99
C PRO A 156 -14.92 11.28 18.15
N ALA A 157 -15.50 12.47 18.11
CA ALA A 157 -16.43 12.94 19.14
C ALA A 157 -17.68 12.06 19.19
N TYR A 158 -18.27 11.76 18.02
CA TYR A 158 -19.41 10.86 17.91
C TYR A 158 -19.12 9.45 18.44
N ALA A 159 -18.03 8.83 18.00
CA ALA A 159 -17.67 7.47 18.43
C ALA A 159 -17.42 7.41 19.95
N LYS A 160 -16.79 8.44 20.51
CA LYS A 160 -16.56 8.56 21.95
C LYS A 160 -17.86 8.75 22.75
N GLU A 161 -18.76 9.61 22.29
CA GLU A 161 -20.08 9.81 22.93
C GLU A 161 -20.89 8.50 22.97
N MET A 162 -20.80 7.71 21.91
CA MET A 162 -21.44 6.39 21.81
C MET A 162 -20.74 5.29 22.64
N GLY A 163 -19.58 5.59 23.24
CA GLY A 163 -18.86 4.67 24.13
C GLY A 163 -18.01 3.60 23.41
N PHE A 164 -17.66 3.82 22.14
CA PHE A 164 -16.70 2.95 21.45
C PHE A 164 -15.27 3.17 21.95
N THR A 165 -14.44 2.16 21.78
CA THR A 165 -13.00 2.19 22.13
C THR A 165 -12.12 2.34 20.89
N HIS A 166 -12.61 1.91 19.73
CA HIS A 166 -11.88 1.90 18.48
C HIS A 166 -12.81 2.30 17.32
N ILE A 167 -12.20 2.88 16.28
CA ILE A 167 -12.80 3.04 14.96
C ILE A 167 -12.07 2.09 14.01
N GLU A 168 -12.81 1.24 13.30
CA GLU A 168 -12.26 0.43 12.20
C GLU A 168 -12.59 1.07 10.88
N LEU A 169 -11.56 1.38 10.10
CA LEU A 169 -11.69 1.99 8.79
C LEU A 169 -11.74 0.88 7.74
N MET A 170 -12.80 0.87 6.93
CA MET A 170 -12.73 0.19 5.63
C MET A 170 -11.53 0.72 4.82
N PRO A 171 -11.01 -0.02 3.82
CA PRO A 171 -9.67 0.24 3.28
C PRO A 171 -9.47 1.70 2.83
N VAL A 172 -8.51 2.37 3.46
CA VAL A 172 -8.17 3.77 3.15
C VAL A 172 -7.03 3.90 2.15
N ALA A 173 -6.38 2.80 1.74
CA ALA A 173 -5.38 2.82 0.69
C ALA A 173 -5.99 3.23 -0.67
N GLY A 174 -5.20 3.85 -1.54
CA GLY A 174 -5.68 4.39 -2.81
C GLY A 174 -6.22 3.29 -3.74
N HIS A 175 -7.46 3.49 -4.21
CA HIS A 175 -8.20 2.56 -5.06
C HIS A 175 -8.97 3.32 -6.16
N PRO A 176 -9.06 2.81 -7.40
CA PRO A 176 -9.65 3.56 -8.51
C PRO A 176 -11.18 3.54 -8.51
N PHE A 177 -11.80 2.46 -8.05
CA PHE A 177 -13.25 2.27 -8.15
C PHE A 177 -13.93 2.32 -6.78
N SER A 178 -14.77 3.33 -6.54
CA SER A 178 -15.49 3.51 -5.27
C SER A 178 -16.45 2.36 -4.93
N GLY A 179 -16.98 1.66 -5.94
CA GLY A 179 -17.88 0.51 -5.74
C GLY A 179 -17.17 -0.72 -5.18
N SER A 180 -15.84 -0.74 -5.13
CA SER A 180 -15.07 -1.77 -4.41
C SER A 180 -15.03 -1.55 -2.90
N TRP A 181 -15.55 -0.41 -2.41
CA TRP A 181 -15.44 0.05 -1.03
C TRP A 181 -14.00 0.11 -0.47
N GLY A 182 -13.02 0.13 -1.37
CA GLY A 182 -11.60 0.16 -1.04
C GLY A 182 -10.87 -1.16 -1.22
N TYR A 183 -11.56 -2.30 -1.40
CA TYR A 183 -10.92 -3.62 -1.47
C TYR A 183 -10.19 -3.91 -2.80
N GLN A 184 -10.26 -3.03 -3.79
CA GLN A 184 -9.45 -3.13 -5.02
C GLN A 184 -8.38 -2.04 -5.03
N VAL A 185 -7.35 -2.23 -4.21
CA VAL A 185 -6.27 -1.26 -3.97
C VAL A 185 -5.26 -1.23 -5.13
N THR A 186 -4.84 -0.04 -5.55
CA THR A 186 -3.74 0.14 -6.51
C THR A 186 -2.56 0.94 -5.95
N SER A 187 -2.78 1.78 -4.94
CA SER A 187 -1.74 2.59 -4.28
C SER A 187 -1.60 2.20 -2.81
N TYR A 188 -0.86 1.13 -2.55
CA TYR A 188 -0.75 0.52 -1.21
C TYR A 188 -0.09 1.43 -0.16
N TYR A 189 0.79 2.34 -0.59
CA TYR A 189 1.54 3.25 0.28
C TYR A 189 0.95 4.67 0.32
N ALA A 190 -0.18 4.91 -0.32
CA ALA A 190 -0.87 6.21 -0.31
C ALA A 190 -2.30 6.06 0.19
N PRO A 191 -2.78 6.95 1.07
CA PRO A 191 -4.21 7.01 1.37
C PRO A 191 -5.01 7.51 0.17
N THR A 192 -6.32 7.23 0.17
CA THR A 192 -7.22 7.61 -0.91
C THR A 192 -7.25 9.13 -1.06
N PRO A 193 -6.87 9.67 -2.23
CA PRO A 193 -6.78 11.11 -2.43
C PRO A 193 -8.16 11.79 -2.50
N ARG A 194 -9.26 11.02 -2.53
CA ARG A 194 -10.65 11.53 -2.52
C ARG A 194 -10.99 12.35 -1.28
N LEU A 195 -10.34 12.06 -0.16
CA LEU A 195 -10.66 12.67 1.14
C LEU A 195 -9.64 13.72 1.58
N GLY A 196 -8.53 13.88 0.86
CA GLY A 196 -7.48 14.85 1.18
C GLY A 196 -6.07 14.30 0.98
N SER A 197 -5.11 15.02 1.54
CA SER A 197 -3.69 14.66 1.50
C SER A 197 -3.34 13.57 2.53
N PRO A 198 -2.16 12.93 2.40
CA PRO A 198 -1.65 12.03 3.43
C PRO A 198 -1.54 12.66 4.83
N ASP A 199 -1.20 13.94 4.92
CA ASP A 199 -1.13 14.65 6.21
C ASP A 199 -2.53 14.92 6.78
N ASP A 200 -3.57 14.99 5.95
CA ASP A 200 -4.95 15.09 6.44
C ASP A 200 -5.43 13.76 7.05
N LEU A 201 -5.00 12.60 6.53
CA LEU A 201 -5.24 11.33 7.21
C LEU A 201 -4.48 11.23 8.53
N ARG A 202 -3.22 11.68 8.60
CA ARG A 202 -2.49 11.76 9.87
C ARG A 202 -3.22 12.61 10.90
N TYR A 203 -3.73 13.77 10.47
CA TYR A 203 -4.55 14.62 11.31
C TYR A 203 -5.81 13.93 11.84
N PHE A 204 -6.47 13.12 11.01
CA PHE A 204 -7.62 12.33 11.43
C PHE A 204 -7.26 11.28 12.49
N VAL A 205 -6.17 10.52 12.29
CA VAL A 205 -5.72 9.51 13.26
C VAL A 205 -5.31 10.18 14.58
N ASP A 206 -4.54 11.27 14.52
CA ASP A 206 -4.14 12.05 15.69
C ASP A 206 -5.36 12.58 16.47
N ALA A 207 -6.40 13.03 15.77
CA ALA A 207 -7.66 13.42 16.42
C ALA A 207 -8.37 12.25 17.12
N CYS A 208 -8.33 11.04 16.55
CA CYS A 208 -8.84 9.83 17.22
C CYS A 208 -8.06 9.51 18.49
N HIS A 209 -6.72 9.53 18.42
CA HIS A 209 -5.86 9.24 19.57
C HIS A 209 -6.04 10.26 20.69
N ARG A 210 -6.11 11.55 20.39
CA ARG A 210 -6.41 12.60 21.38
C ARG A 210 -7.81 12.47 21.98
N ALA A 211 -8.75 11.85 21.26
CA ALA A 211 -10.06 11.51 21.79
C ALA A 211 -10.03 10.23 22.67
N GLY A 212 -8.92 9.48 22.69
CA GLY A 212 -8.78 8.21 23.41
C GLY A 212 -9.39 7.02 22.65
N LEU A 213 -9.39 7.08 21.32
CA LEU A 213 -9.92 6.04 20.44
C LEU A 213 -8.77 5.44 19.63
N GLY A 214 -8.67 4.11 19.61
CA GLY A 214 -7.75 3.42 18.72
C GLY A 214 -8.25 3.38 17.28
N VAL A 215 -7.34 3.30 16.32
CA VAL A 215 -7.67 3.25 14.89
C VAL A 215 -7.21 1.92 14.29
N ILE A 216 -8.17 1.14 13.82
CA ILE A 216 -7.95 -0.10 13.08
C ILE A 216 -8.16 0.19 11.59
N MET A 217 -7.36 -0.43 10.73
CA MET A 217 -7.48 -0.30 9.29
C MET A 217 -7.68 -1.66 8.64
N ASP A 218 -8.67 -1.76 7.75
CA ASP A 218 -8.75 -2.86 6.80
C ASP A 218 -7.56 -2.80 5.84
N TRP A 219 -6.75 -3.84 5.90
CA TRP A 219 -5.57 -4.03 5.08
C TRP A 219 -5.82 -5.16 4.09
N VAL A 220 -5.49 -4.93 2.81
CA VAL A 220 -5.91 -5.79 1.69
C VAL A 220 -4.71 -6.48 1.02
N PRO A 221 -4.03 -7.42 1.69
CA PRO A 221 -2.90 -8.15 1.11
C PRO A 221 -3.33 -9.34 0.26
N ALA A 222 -4.63 -9.66 0.18
CA ALA A 222 -5.11 -10.89 -0.43
C ALA A 222 -5.05 -10.89 -1.97
N HIS A 223 -5.26 -9.72 -2.58
CA HIS A 223 -5.38 -9.56 -4.03
C HIS A 223 -5.21 -8.10 -4.46
N PHE A 224 -5.10 -7.86 -5.76
CA PHE A 224 -5.06 -6.53 -6.38
C PHE A 224 -5.73 -6.55 -7.77
N PRO A 225 -6.30 -5.42 -8.25
CA PRO A 225 -7.04 -5.40 -9.51
C PRO A 225 -6.10 -5.46 -10.74
N LYS A 226 -6.70 -5.77 -11.91
CA LYS A 226 -5.96 -5.96 -13.18
C LYS A 226 -5.72 -4.67 -13.97
N ASP A 227 -5.86 -3.52 -13.32
CA ASP A 227 -5.57 -2.21 -13.90
C ASP A 227 -4.15 -2.17 -14.49
N ASP A 228 -4.07 -1.98 -15.81
CA ASP A 228 -2.84 -2.06 -16.60
C ASP A 228 -1.82 -0.96 -16.25
N TRP A 229 -2.27 0.12 -15.63
CA TRP A 229 -1.43 1.22 -15.14
C TRP A 229 -0.90 0.99 -13.72
N ALA A 230 -1.33 -0.06 -13.01
CA ALA A 230 -0.94 -0.38 -11.63
C ALA A 230 -0.01 -1.62 -11.58
N LEU A 231 -0.18 -2.53 -10.60
CA LEU A 231 0.75 -3.65 -10.34
C LEU A 231 0.68 -4.79 -11.38
N ALA A 232 -0.42 -4.93 -12.12
CA ALA A 232 -0.63 -6.03 -13.06
C ALA A 232 0.47 -6.11 -14.13
N ARG A 233 1.17 -7.24 -14.23
CA ARG A 233 2.28 -7.48 -15.18
C ARG A 233 3.26 -6.31 -15.23
N PHE A 234 3.68 -5.85 -14.05
CA PHE A 234 4.27 -4.53 -13.83
C PHE A 234 5.41 -4.18 -14.80
N ASP A 235 6.29 -5.12 -15.11
CA ASP A 235 7.42 -4.93 -16.03
C ASP A 235 7.27 -5.67 -17.38
N GLY A 236 6.05 -6.11 -17.68
CA GLY A 236 5.65 -6.78 -18.92
C GLY A 236 5.38 -8.27 -18.77
N ASP A 237 5.75 -8.88 -17.65
CA ASP A 237 5.46 -10.28 -17.28
C ASP A 237 4.91 -10.33 -15.85
N PRO A 238 4.35 -11.49 -15.40
CA PRO A 238 3.96 -11.67 -14.01
C PRO A 238 5.08 -11.30 -13.04
N LEU A 239 4.84 -10.29 -12.21
CA LEU A 239 5.85 -9.75 -11.28
C LEU A 239 5.37 -9.81 -9.84
N TYR A 240 4.27 -9.12 -9.56
CA TYR A 240 3.62 -9.09 -8.24
C TYR A 240 2.66 -10.27 -8.07
N GLU A 241 2.07 -10.71 -9.18
CA GLU A 241 1.25 -11.90 -9.31
C GLU A 241 2.07 -13.14 -9.67
N PRO A 242 1.62 -14.35 -9.29
CA PRO A 242 2.27 -15.60 -9.66
C PRO A 242 2.43 -15.77 -11.18
N GLY A 243 3.56 -16.35 -11.59
CA GLY A 243 3.78 -16.73 -12.99
C GLY A 243 2.91 -17.90 -13.47
N ASN A 244 2.37 -18.71 -12.55
CA ASN A 244 1.44 -19.78 -12.87
C ASN A 244 0.01 -19.22 -12.97
N ALA A 245 -0.59 -19.30 -14.17
CA ALA A 245 -1.92 -18.76 -14.44
C ALA A 245 -3.03 -19.35 -13.57
N SER A 246 -2.94 -20.61 -13.14
CA SER A 246 -3.95 -21.22 -12.24
C SER A 246 -3.93 -20.64 -10.83
N ARG A 247 -2.78 -20.08 -10.42
CA ARG A 247 -2.56 -19.41 -9.13
C ARG A 247 -2.65 -17.89 -9.23
N ALA A 248 -2.53 -17.32 -10.43
CA ALA A 248 -2.41 -15.89 -10.59
C ALA A 248 -3.71 -15.16 -10.30
N GLU A 249 -4.86 -15.76 -10.63
CA GLU A 249 -6.15 -15.08 -10.64
C GLU A 249 -7.11 -15.62 -9.59
N HIS A 250 -7.84 -14.70 -8.95
CA HIS A 250 -8.99 -15.04 -8.14
C HIS A 250 -10.24 -15.15 -9.02
N PRO A 251 -10.82 -16.35 -9.21
CA PRO A 251 -11.83 -16.60 -10.24
C PRO A 251 -13.12 -15.81 -10.03
N ASP A 252 -13.60 -15.70 -8.79
CA ASP A 252 -14.85 -15.00 -8.49
C ASP A 252 -14.75 -13.48 -8.58
N TRP A 253 -13.54 -12.92 -8.42
CA TRP A 253 -13.35 -11.47 -8.27
C TRP A 253 -12.75 -10.82 -9.51
N GLY A 254 -12.21 -11.61 -10.44
CA GLY A 254 -11.53 -11.10 -11.63
C GLY A 254 -10.26 -10.29 -11.30
N THR A 255 -9.62 -10.56 -10.16
CA THR A 255 -8.41 -9.87 -9.67
C THR A 255 -7.19 -10.79 -9.71
N TYR A 256 -5.99 -10.24 -9.52
CA TYR A 256 -4.78 -11.03 -9.33
C TYR A 256 -4.49 -11.26 -7.85
N GLU A 257 -3.97 -12.43 -7.52
CA GLU A 257 -3.39 -12.77 -6.21
C GLU A 257 -1.91 -12.36 -6.16
N PHE A 258 -1.37 -12.10 -4.98
CA PHE A 258 0.06 -11.83 -4.81
C PHE A 258 0.91 -13.11 -4.80
N ASP A 259 2.11 -13.06 -5.38
CA ASP A 259 3.12 -14.11 -5.27
C ASP A 259 3.87 -14.03 -3.94
N TYR A 260 3.26 -14.54 -2.86
CA TYR A 260 3.84 -14.54 -1.52
C TYR A 260 5.18 -15.30 -1.42
N GLY A 261 5.44 -16.23 -2.35
CA GLY A 261 6.69 -16.99 -2.41
C GLY A 261 7.85 -16.12 -2.89
N ARG A 262 7.56 -15.07 -3.66
CA ARG A 262 8.55 -14.13 -4.17
C ARG A 262 9.00 -13.16 -3.08
N THR A 263 10.30 -13.10 -2.90
CA THR A 263 10.95 -12.40 -1.78
C THR A 263 10.65 -10.90 -1.76
N GLU A 264 10.72 -10.24 -2.92
CA GLU A 264 10.47 -8.80 -3.06
C GLU A 264 8.98 -8.45 -2.91
N VAL A 265 8.08 -9.32 -3.38
CA VAL A 265 6.62 -9.16 -3.23
C VAL A 265 6.22 -9.31 -1.77
N ARG A 266 6.73 -10.34 -1.08
CA ARG A 266 6.53 -10.51 0.35
C ARG A 266 7.03 -9.30 1.13
N ASN A 267 8.22 -8.80 0.81
CA ASN A 267 8.78 -7.60 1.47
C ASN A 267 7.96 -6.33 1.17
N PHE A 268 7.41 -6.19 -0.04
CA PHE A 268 6.50 -5.09 -0.37
C PHE A 268 5.28 -5.09 0.56
N LEU A 269 4.67 -6.24 0.81
CA LEU A 269 3.50 -6.37 1.68
C LEU A 269 3.86 -6.24 3.17
N VAL A 270 4.91 -6.93 3.64
CA VAL A 270 5.34 -6.84 5.06
C VAL A 270 5.72 -5.41 5.42
N ALA A 271 6.52 -4.74 4.59
CA ALA A 271 6.85 -3.34 4.81
C ALA A 271 5.61 -2.44 4.71
N ASN A 272 4.59 -2.79 3.92
CA ASN A 272 3.36 -2.00 3.85
C ASN A 272 2.54 -2.07 5.14
N ALA A 273 2.45 -3.24 5.78
CA ALA A 273 1.81 -3.36 7.09
C ALA A 273 2.50 -2.48 8.14
N VAL A 274 3.83 -2.54 8.20
CA VAL A 274 4.63 -1.69 9.11
C VAL A 274 4.47 -0.21 8.77
N TYR A 275 4.44 0.15 7.48
CA TYR A 275 4.32 1.54 7.02
C TYR A 275 3.07 2.23 7.58
N TRP A 276 1.91 1.57 7.56
CA TRP A 276 0.68 2.14 8.12
C TRP A 276 0.78 2.36 9.63
N CYS A 277 1.38 1.42 10.35
CA CYS A 277 1.57 1.54 11.79
C CYS A 277 2.63 2.58 12.19
N GLU A 278 3.71 2.75 11.42
CA GLU A 278 4.78 3.72 11.73
C GLU A 278 4.52 5.13 11.19
N GLU A 279 4.08 5.27 9.94
CA GLU A 279 3.98 6.57 9.27
C GLU A 279 2.59 7.23 9.44
N PHE A 280 1.59 6.44 9.84
CA PHE A 280 0.21 6.89 10.08
C PHE A 280 -0.32 6.53 11.48
N HIS A 281 0.53 5.94 12.34
CA HIS A 281 0.18 5.55 13.71
C HIS A 281 -1.05 4.63 13.84
N ILE A 282 -1.41 3.88 12.79
CA ILE A 282 -2.52 2.90 12.86
C ILE A 282 -2.23 1.86 13.96
N ASP A 283 -3.20 1.62 14.84
CA ASP A 283 -3.05 0.75 16.01
C ASP A 283 -3.32 -0.72 15.70
N GLY A 284 -4.08 -1.02 14.65
CA GLY A 284 -4.40 -2.39 14.29
C GLY A 284 -4.70 -2.56 12.80
N LEU A 285 -4.46 -3.77 12.29
CA LEU A 285 -4.80 -4.15 10.92
C LEU A 285 -5.78 -5.32 10.95
N ARG A 286 -6.88 -5.20 10.22
CA ARG A 286 -7.80 -6.32 9.96
C ARG A 286 -7.63 -6.76 8.51
N VAL A 287 -7.45 -8.07 8.31
CA VAL A 287 -7.29 -8.68 6.99
C VAL A 287 -8.58 -9.40 6.63
N ASP A 288 -9.23 -8.95 5.55
CA ASP A 288 -10.40 -9.64 5.02
C ASP A 288 -10.02 -10.88 4.21
N ALA A 289 -10.96 -11.83 4.12
CA ALA A 289 -10.90 -12.99 3.24
C ALA A 289 -9.60 -13.82 3.34
N VAL A 290 -9.00 -13.96 4.53
CA VAL A 290 -7.76 -14.74 4.75
C VAL A 290 -7.82 -16.15 4.16
N ALA A 291 -9.00 -16.77 4.10
CA ALA A 291 -9.19 -18.07 3.45
C ALA A 291 -8.77 -18.09 1.96
N SER A 292 -8.98 -16.99 1.21
CA SER A 292 -8.55 -16.89 -0.19
C SER A 292 -7.03 -16.90 -0.33
N MET A 293 -6.32 -16.46 0.71
CA MET A 293 -4.87 -16.51 0.76
C MET A 293 -4.37 -17.92 1.14
N LEU A 294 -5.01 -18.54 2.13
CA LEU A 294 -4.55 -19.78 2.76
C LEU A 294 -4.78 -21.03 1.91
N TYR A 295 -5.68 -21.00 0.93
CA TYR A 295 -6.12 -22.18 0.21
C TYR A 295 -5.96 -22.03 -1.31
N LEU A 296 -5.17 -22.93 -1.90
CA LEU A 296 -4.92 -22.99 -3.35
C LEU A 296 -6.19 -23.39 -4.15
N ASP A 297 -7.16 -24.01 -3.48
CA ASP A 297 -8.45 -24.43 -4.05
C ASP A 297 -9.58 -23.42 -3.81
N TYR A 298 -9.30 -22.27 -3.19
CA TYR A 298 -10.34 -21.28 -2.88
C TYR A 298 -11.05 -20.82 -4.16
N SER A 299 -12.38 -21.00 -4.19
CA SER A 299 -13.25 -20.72 -5.34
C SER A 299 -12.85 -21.40 -6.65
N ARG A 300 -12.12 -22.53 -6.61
CA ARG A 300 -11.69 -23.27 -7.79
C ARG A 300 -12.28 -24.68 -7.80
N ASP A 301 -12.79 -25.11 -8.96
CA ASP A 301 -13.31 -26.47 -9.13
C ASP A 301 -12.18 -27.50 -9.20
N SER A 302 -12.55 -28.78 -9.08
CA SER A 302 -11.61 -29.89 -9.29
C SER A 302 -10.92 -29.81 -10.66
N GLY A 303 -9.59 -29.87 -10.66
CA GLY A 303 -8.76 -29.77 -11.87
C GLY A 303 -8.41 -28.34 -12.29
N GLN A 304 -8.87 -27.31 -11.57
CA GLN A 304 -8.51 -25.91 -11.81
C GLN A 304 -7.40 -25.39 -10.88
N TRP A 305 -6.88 -26.24 -9.99
CA TRP A 305 -5.82 -25.89 -9.04
C TRP A 305 -4.83 -27.05 -8.88
N GLU A 306 -3.65 -26.75 -8.36
CA GLU A 306 -2.56 -27.71 -8.12
C GLU A 306 -2.21 -27.76 -6.63
N PRO A 307 -1.95 -28.95 -6.05
CA PRO A 307 -1.60 -29.07 -4.65
C PRO A 307 -0.21 -28.52 -4.33
N ASN A 308 0.02 -28.23 -3.06
CA ASN A 308 1.34 -27.86 -2.55
C ASN A 308 2.33 -29.05 -2.62
N VAL A 309 3.59 -28.79 -2.26
CA VAL A 309 4.69 -29.78 -2.28
C VAL A 309 4.44 -31.03 -1.41
N PHE A 310 3.47 -30.99 -0.50
CA PHE A 310 3.07 -32.12 0.36
C PHE A 310 1.75 -32.79 -0.08
N GLY A 311 1.17 -32.36 -1.21
CA GLY A 311 -0.11 -32.88 -1.72
C GLY A 311 -1.35 -32.25 -1.10
N GLY A 312 -1.20 -31.23 -0.24
CA GLY A 312 -2.30 -30.52 0.40
C GLY A 312 -2.79 -29.30 -0.39
N ARG A 313 -3.86 -28.67 0.08
CA ARG A 313 -4.44 -27.46 -0.51
C ARG A 313 -3.93 -26.16 0.12
N GLU A 314 -3.14 -26.27 1.17
CA GLU A 314 -2.64 -25.13 1.93
C GLU A 314 -1.59 -24.36 1.10
N ASN A 315 -1.78 -23.06 0.97
CA ASN A 315 -0.81 -22.15 0.37
C ASN A 315 0.29 -21.83 1.41
N LEU A 316 1.36 -22.63 1.40
CA LEU A 316 2.45 -22.51 2.38
C LEU A 316 3.15 -21.15 2.33
N ASP A 317 3.23 -20.53 1.15
CA ASP A 317 3.82 -19.21 0.98
C ASP A 317 2.99 -18.12 1.68
N ALA A 318 1.66 -18.19 1.55
CA ALA A 318 0.75 -17.27 2.24
C ALA A 318 0.77 -17.47 3.77
N VAL A 319 0.86 -18.72 4.25
CA VAL A 319 1.02 -19.03 5.67
C VAL A 319 2.31 -18.40 6.21
N ALA A 320 3.43 -18.61 5.53
CA ALA A 320 4.73 -18.06 5.93
C ALA A 320 4.71 -16.51 5.92
N PHE A 321 4.08 -15.91 4.90
CA PHE A 321 3.89 -14.46 4.83
C PHE A 321 3.09 -13.92 6.01
N LEU A 322 1.94 -14.51 6.34
CA LEU A 322 1.11 -14.04 7.45
C LEU A 322 1.83 -14.17 8.80
N GLN A 323 2.62 -15.23 8.99
CA GLN A 323 3.48 -15.39 10.16
C GLN A 323 4.56 -14.30 10.24
N GLU A 324 5.26 -14.05 9.13
CA GLU A 324 6.30 -13.02 9.03
C GLU A 324 5.74 -11.61 9.26
N MET A 325 4.59 -11.30 8.65
CA MET A 325 3.91 -10.01 8.80
C MET A 325 3.54 -9.76 10.26
N ASN A 326 2.82 -10.69 10.89
CA ASN A 326 2.43 -10.56 12.30
C ASN A 326 3.65 -10.38 13.21
N ALA A 327 4.66 -11.26 13.09
CA ALA A 327 5.87 -11.20 13.92
C ALA A 327 6.63 -9.87 13.75
N THR A 328 6.63 -9.31 12.53
CA THR A 328 7.31 -8.04 12.25
C THR A 328 6.54 -6.85 12.82
N VAL A 329 5.21 -6.80 12.64
CA VAL A 329 4.37 -5.72 13.17
C VAL A 329 4.41 -5.71 14.70
N TYR A 330 4.20 -6.85 15.36
CA TYR A 330 4.27 -6.93 16.83
C TYR A 330 5.64 -6.49 17.40
N ARG A 331 6.73 -6.75 16.67
CA ARG A 331 8.08 -6.35 17.12
C ARG A 331 8.34 -4.86 16.92
N ARG A 332 7.91 -4.28 15.79
CA ARG A 332 8.21 -2.88 15.44
C ARG A 332 7.22 -1.90 16.05
N CYS A 333 5.97 -2.31 16.17
CA CYS A 333 4.85 -1.49 16.60
C CYS A 333 4.14 -2.16 17.78
N PRO A 334 4.77 -2.23 18.97
CA PRO A 334 4.15 -2.86 20.13
C PRO A 334 2.92 -2.07 20.59
N GLY A 335 1.96 -2.80 21.15
CA GLY A 335 0.62 -2.33 21.49
C GLY A 335 -0.44 -2.99 20.64
#